data_AF-A0AAE8IY58-F1
#
_entry.id   AF-A0AAE8IY58-F1
#
_cell.length_a   1.000
_cell.length_b   1.000
_cell.length_c   1.000
_cell.angle_alpha   90.00
_cell.angle_beta   90.00
_cell.angle_gamma   90.00
#
_symmetry.space_group_name_H-M   'P 1'
#
loop_
_entity.id
_entity.type
_entity.pdbx_description
1 polymer ?
#
loop_
_entity_poly.entity_id
_entity_poly.type
_entity_poly.pdbx_seq_one_letter_code
_entity_poly.pdbx_strand_id
1 'polypeptide(L)'
;MLEDISLEETLVGYYTWNVGQNLVYLDAVAARLREFSEEKAARGIPVEDFIDQIESGSRARVAKAVHNSLTNGVFYDQQYRIELKSGDFRWLRTTGRVILDGDRIPIMAMGTVRDITSRKILLM
;
A
#
# COMPACT_ATOMS: atom_id res chain seq x y z
N MET A 1 -17.88 -17.88 14.12
CA MET A 1 -17.52 -17.74 12.68
C MET A 1 -17.86 -16.35 12.10
N LEU A 2 -18.72 -15.54 12.73
CA LEU A 2 -19.03 -14.17 12.28
C LEU A 2 -18.30 -13.07 13.08
N GLU A 3 -17.83 -13.36 14.29
CA GLU A 3 -17.18 -12.36 15.15
C GLU A 3 -15.78 -11.96 14.67
N ASP A 4 -15.04 -12.89 14.05
CA ASP A 4 -13.66 -12.67 13.58
C ASP A 4 -13.57 -11.77 12.33
N ILE A 5 -14.62 -11.76 11.50
CA ILE A 5 -14.66 -10.99 10.25
C ILE A 5 -14.67 -9.48 10.54
N SER A 6 -15.19 -9.06 11.70
CA SER A 6 -15.38 -7.65 12.04
C SER A 6 -14.12 -6.90 12.49
N LEU A 7 -13.15 -7.61 13.11
CA LEU A 7 -11.95 -6.98 13.66
C LEU A 7 -10.88 -6.78 12.59
N GLU A 8 -10.68 -7.75 11.69
CA GLU A 8 -9.67 -7.65 10.63
C GLU A 8 -10.02 -6.59 9.57
N GLU A 9 -11.30 -6.38 9.24
CA GLU A 9 -11.73 -5.29 8.34
C GLU A 9 -11.55 -3.89 8.96
N THR A 10 -11.43 -3.80 10.28
CA THR A 10 -11.28 -2.51 10.99
C THR A 10 -9.82 -2.07 11.09
N LEU A 11 -8.86 -3.00 10.93
CA LEU A 11 -7.45 -2.69 11.06
C LEU A 11 -6.96 -1.80 9.92
N VAL A 12 -6.20 -0.77 10.31
CA VAL A 12 -5.62 0.21 9.41
C VAL A 12 -4.12 0.15 9.56
N GLY A 13 -3.44 -0.27 8.51
CA GLY A 13 -1.99 -0.15 8.44
C GLY A 13 -1.58 1.21 7.91
N TYR A 14 -0.38 1.63 8.26
CA TYR A 14 0.23 2.87 7.80
C TYR A 14 1.49 2.58 7.01
N TYR A 15 1.71 3.41 5.99
CA TYR A 15 2.95 3.39 5.23
C TYR A 15 3.53 4.78 5.11
N THR A 16 4.86 4.81 4.96
CA THR A 16 5.61 5.98 4.56
C THR A 16 6.59 5.56 3.48
N TRP A 17 6.60 6.24 2.35
CA TRP A 17 7.60 6.11 1.30
C TRP A 17 8.52 7.31 1.33
N ASN A 18 9.81 7.09 1.60
CA ASN A 18 10.84 8.09 1.36
C ASN A 18 11.17 8.10 -0.13
N VAL A 19 10.84 9.20 -0.81
CA VAL A 19 10.98 9.31 -2.27
C VAL A 19 12.45 9.38 -2.67
N GLY A 20 13.27 10.10 -1.91
CA GLY A 20 14.70 10.27 -2.21
C GLY A 20 15.52 8.99 -2.02
N GLN A 21 15.18 8.17 -1.02
CA GLN A 21 15.84 6.88 -0.77
C GLN A 21 15.20 5.72 -1.54
N ASN A 22 14.02 5.95 -2.13
CA ASN A 22 13.18 4.93 -2.75
C ASN A 22 12.84 3.75 -1.82
N LEU A 23 12.58 4.04 -0.53
CA LEU A 23 12.28 3.04 0.50
C LEU A 23 10.91 3.26 1.15
N VAL A 24 10.13 2.19 1.22
CA VAL A 24 8.83 2.14 1.88
C VAL A 24 8.95 1.50 3.26
N TYR A 25 8.45 2.20 4.26
CA TYR A 25 8.35 1.78 5.64
C TYR A 25 6.89 1.45 5.94
N LEU A 26 6.68 0.41 6.75
CA LEU A 26 5.36 -0.05 7.16
C LEU A 26 5.29 -0.15 8.67
N ASP A 27 4.11 0.13 9.22
CA ASP A 27 3.79 -0.33 10.57
C ASP A 27 3.52 -1.84 10.60
N ALA A 28 3.32 -2.38 11.81
CA ALA A 28 3.10 -3.82 12.00
C ALA A 28 1.86 -4.35 11.27
N VAL A 29 0.81 -3.53 11.14
CA VAL A 29 -0.43 -3.92 10.44
C VAL A 29 -0.19 -3.98 8.94
N ALA A 30 0.36 -2.94 8.32
CA ALA A 30 0.64 -2.93 6.89
C ALA A 30 1.70 -3.97 6.50
N ALA A 31 2.70 -4.21 7.36
CA ALA A 31 3.69 -5.26 7.15
C ALA A 31 3.04 -6.65 7.11
N ARG A 32 2.12 -6.93 8.05
CA ARG A 32 1.33 -8.17 8.07
C ARG A 32 0.43 -8.31 6.85
N LEU A 33 -0.26 -7.24 6.46
CA LEU A 33 -1.11 -7.23 5.26
C LEU A 33 -0.34 -7.53 3.97
N ARG A 34 0.97 -7.30 3.95
CA ARG A 34 1.85 -7.52 2.80
C ARG A 34 2.87 -8.65 3.01
N GLU A 35 2.77 -9.41 4.10
CA GLU A 35 3.68 -10.52 4.44
C GLU A 35 5.19 -10.14 4.45
N PHE A 36 5.47 -8.88 4.77
CA PHE A 36 6.83 -8.43 5.06
C PHE A 36 7.16 -8.69 6.54
N SER A 37 8.42 -9.05 6.83
CA SER A 37 8.87 -9.12 8.22
C SER A 37 8.93 -7.72 8.82
N GLU A 38 8.68 -7.61 10.12
CA GLU A 38 8.78 -6.33 10.84
C GLU A 38 10.18 -5.72 10.72
N GLU A 39 11.22 -6.55 10.71
CA GLU A 39 12.61 -6.10 10.48
C GLU A 39 12.78 -5.44 9.11
N LYS A 40 12.24 -6.05 8.04
CA LYS A 40 12.35 -5.49 6.69
C LYS A 40 11.51 -4.21 6.57
N ALA A 41 10.30 -4.22 7.14
CA ALA A 41 9.42 -3.05 7.21
C ALA A 41 10.06 -1.86 7.96
N ALA A 42 10.80 -2.12 9.04
CA ALA A 42 11.49 -1.09 9.81
C ALA A 42 12.76 -0.56 9.13
N ARG A 43 13.50 -1.42 8.40
CA ARG A 43 14.69 -1.01 7.65
C ARG A 43 14.37 -0.24 6.36
N GLY A 44 13.16 -0.41 5.84
CA GLY A 44 12.73 0.12 4.56
C GLY A 44 12.82 -0.94 3.48
N ILE A 45 11.77 -0.99 2.66
CA ILE A 45 11.56 -1.95 1.58
C ILE A 45 11.70 -1.18 0.26
N PRO A 46 12.52 -1.63 -0.71
CA PRO A 46 12.54 -1.03 -2.04
C PRO A 46 11.13 -0.94 -2.64
N VAL A 47 10.78 0.16 -3.29
CA VAL A 47 9.43 0.33 -3.86
C VAL A 47 9.12 -0.74 -4.92
N GLU A 48 10.14 -1.27 -5.57
CA GLU A 48 10.06 -2.34 -6.56
C GLU A 48 9.45 -3.61 -5.94
N ASP A 49 9.92 -4.02 -4.76
CA ASP A 49 9.36 -5.15 -4.01
C ASP A 49 7.87 -4.94 -3.69
N PHE A 50 7.45 -3.69 -3.49
CA PHE A 50 6.05 -3.32 -3.27
C PHE A 50 5.18 -3.48 -4.52
N ILE A 51 5.75 -3.11 -5.67
CA ILE A 51 5.10 -3.17 -6.98
C ILE A 51 5.04 -4.61 -7.47
N ASP A 52 6.07 -5.42 -7.18
CA ASP A 52 6.13 -6.82 -7.59
C ASP A 52 5.04 -7.67 -6.96
N GLN A 53 4.59 -7.34 -5.75
CA GLN A 53 3.42 -7.98 -5.14
C GLN A 53 2.11 -7.65 -5.87
N ILE A 54 2.02 -6.53 -6.59
CA ILE A 54 0.78 -6.09 -7.24
C ILE A 54 0.53 -6.93 -8.48
N GLU A 55 -0.70 -7.42 -8.62
CA GLU A 55 -1.16 -8.13 -9.83
C GLU A 55 -0.76 -7.36 -11.10
N SER A 56 -0.19 -8.07 -12.07
CA SER A 56 0.38 -7.50 -13.31
C SER A 56 -0.56 -6.53 -14.03
N GLY A 57 -1.84 -6.90 -14.19
CA GLY A 57 -2.86 -6.07 -14.84
C GLY A 57 -3.19 -4.75 -14.11
N SER A 58 -2.82 -4.63 -12.83
CA SER A 58 -3.03 -3.42 -12.02
C SER A 58 -1.80 -2.51 -11.96
N ARG A 59 -0.59 -3.01 -12.26
CA ARG A 59 0.67 -2.26 -12.10
C ARG A 59 0.69 -0.94 -12.87
N ALA A 60 0.29 -0.94 -14.14
CA ALA A 60 0.29 0.27 -14.96
C ALA A 60 -0.67 1.36 -14.43
N ARG A 61 -1.85 0.96 -13.94
CA ARG A 61 -2.82 1.87 -13.32
C ARG A 61 -2.27 2.46 -12.03
N VAL A 62 -1.70 1.61 -11.17
CA VAL A 62 -1.10 2.02 -9.89
C VAL A 62 0.07 2.99 -10.13
N ALA A 63 0.98 2.66 -11.05
CA ALA A 63 2.10 3.53 -11.41
C ALA A 63 1.64 4.91 -11.90
N LYS A 64 0.60 4.96 -12.73
CA LYS A 64 0.00 6.23 -13.18
C LYS A 64 -0.58 7.04 -12.01
N ALA A 65 -1.24 6.38 -11.06
CA ALA A 65 -1.77 7.06 -9.88
C ALA A 65 -0.66 7.60 -8.96
N VAL A 66 0.43 6.85 -8.77
CA VAL A 66 1.62 7.31 -8.05
C VAL A 66 2.22 8.53 -8.75
N HIS A 67 2.43 8.45 -10.07
CA HIS A 67 2.95 9.56 -10.86
C HIS A 67 2.10 10.83 -10.70
N ASN A 68 0.78 10.71 -10.86
CA ASN A 68 -0.14 11.85 -10.68
C ASN A 68 -0.09 12.43 -9.26
N SER A 69 0.12 11.59 -8.25
CA SER A 69 0.26 12.07 -6.86
C SER A 69 1.55 12.86 -6.68
N LEU A 70 2.66 12.37 -7.24
CA LEU A 70 3.97 13.00 -7.18
C LEU A 70 4.03 14.32 -7.96
N THR A 71 3.48 14.37 -9.18
CA THR A 71 3.63 15.55 -10.05
C THR A 71 2.52 16.57 -9.86
N ASN A 72 1.31 16.12 -9.57
CA ASN A 72 0.11 16.98 -9.58
C ASN A 72 -0.52 17.11 -8.18
N GLY A 73 0.04 16.46 -7.16
CA GLY A 73 -0.50 16.49 -5.79
C GLY A 73 -1.87 15.81 -5.66
N VAL A 74 -2.28 14.99 -6.64
CA VAL A 74 -3.56 14.28 -6.61
C VAL A 74 -3.57 13.31 -5.44
N PHE A 75 -4.67 13.28 -4.69
CA PHE A 75 -4.84 12.33 -3.60
C PHE A 75 -4.75 10.90 -4.14
N TYR A 76 -3.84 10.11 -3.59
CA TYR A 76 -3.69 8.72 -3.98
C TYR A 76 -4.79 7.91 -3.30
N ASP A 77 -5.60 7.19 -4.09
CA ASP A 77 -6.61 6.24 -3.60
C ASP A 77 -6.74 5.13 -4.64
N GLN A 78 -6.15 3.97 -4.36
CA GLN A 78 -6.14 2.84 -5.28
C GLN A 78 -6.58 1.57 -4.58
N GLN A 79 -7.31 0.75 -5.33
CA GLN A 79 -7.65 -0.62 -4.96
C GLN A 79 -7.00 -1.58 -5.95
N TYR A 80 -6.31 -2.58 -5.44
CA TYR A 80 -5.62 -3.58 -6.26
C TYR A 80 -5.46 -4.89 -5.50
N ARG A 81 -5.24 -5.97 -6.24
CA ARG A 81 -4.86 -7.25 -5.68
C ARG A 81 -3.35 -7.32 -5.52
N ILE A 82 -2.93 -7.96 -4.44
CA ILE A 82 -1.57 -8.46 -4.28
C ILE A 82 -1.57 -9.99 -4.29
N GLU A 83 -0.48 -10.55 -4.79
CA GLU A 83 -0.18 -11.98 -4.70
C GLU A 83 0.59 -12.24 -3.40
N LEU A 84 0.12 -13.21 -2.62
CA LEU A 84 0.74 -13.64 -1.36
C LEU A 84 1.72 -14.79 -1.63
N LYS A 85 2.63 -15.07 -0.68
CA LYS A 85 3.62 -16.14 -0.82
C LYS A 85 2.98 -17.52 -0.93
N SER A 86 1.78 -17.71 -0.38
CA SER A 86 1.01 -18.95 -0.48
C SER A 86 0.44 -19.20 -1.89
N GLY A 87 0.44 -18.19 -2.77
CA GLY A 87 -0.29 -18.21 -4.05
C GLY A 87 -1.73 -17.71 -3.94
N ASP A 88 -2.21 -17.40 -2.74
CA ASP A 88 -3.47 -16.69 -2.55
C ASP A 88 -3.36 -15.21 -2.94
N PHE A 89 -4.48 -14.49 -2.90
CA PHE A 89 -4.50 -13.05 -3.12
C PHE A 89 -5.16 -12.30 -1.98
N ARG A 90 -4.81 -11.03 -1.85
CA ARG A 90 -5.48 -10.06 -0.96
C ARG A 90 -5.84 -8.81 -1.74
N TRP A 91 -7.07 -8.33 -1.59
CA TRP A 91 -7.43 -6.99 -2.06
C TRP A 91 -7.03 -5.95 -1.04
N LEU A 92 -6.25 -4.97 -1.47
CA LEU A 92 -5.86 -3.84 -0.65
C LEU A 92 -6.48 -2.55 -1.19
N ARG A 93 -6.90 -1.67 -0.27
CA ARG A 93 -7.05 -0.24 -0.55
C ARG A 93 -5.87 0.51 0.05
N THR A 94 -5.18 1.28 -0.77
CA THR A 94 -4.10 2.16 -0.32
C THR A 94 -4.48 3.61 -0.62
N THR A 95 -4.42 4.46 0.39
CA THR A 95 -4.69 5.89 0.27
C THR A 95 -3.54 6.71 0.81
N GLY A 96 -3.29 7.90 0.28
CA GLY A 96 -2.19 8.73 0.79
C GLY A 96 -2.00 10.06 0.07
N ARG A 97 -1.03 10.82 0.58
CA ARG A 97 -0.59 12.11 0.03
C ARG A 97 0.92 12.17 -0.05
N VAL A 98 1.38 12.97 -1.00
CA VAL A 98 2.79 13.35 -1.13
C VAL A 98 3.04 14.61 -0.30
N ILE A 99 4.15 14.61 0.42
CA ILE A 99 4.71 15.72 1.17
C ILE A 99 5.83 16.31 0.33
N LEU A 100 5.79 17.62 0.14
CA LEU A 100 6.79 18.38 -0.60
C LEU A 100 7.69 19.13 0.38
N ASP A 101 8.93 19.39 -0.01
CA ASP A 101 9.82 20.33 0.70
C ASP A 101 9.52 21.80 0.36
N GLY A 102 10.38 22.71 0.83
CA GLY A 102 10.26 24.15 0.59
C GLY A 102 10.36 24.56 -0.89
N ASP A 103 11.03 23.75 -1.71
CA ASP A 103 11.22 23.97 -3.15
C ASP A 103 10.16 23.24 -3.99
N ARG A 104 9.11 22.71 -3.34
CA ARG A 104 8.02 21.93 -3.94
C ARG A 104 8.47 20.59 -4.53
N ILE A 105 9.57 20.03 -4.05
CA ILE A 105 10.07 18.73 -4.47
C ILE A 105 9.44 17.63 -3.61
N PRO A 106 8.89 16.55 -4.19
CA PRO A 106 8.41 15.38 -3.45
C PRO A 106 9.51 14.73 -2.61
N ILE A 107 9.35 14.72 -1.29
CA ILE A 107 10.30 14.08 -0.37
C ILE A 107 9.75 12.82 0.28
N MET A 108 8.43 12.74 0.44
CA MET A 108 7.78 11.63 1.14
C MET A 108 6.37 11.41 0.62
N ALA A 109 5.88 10.18 0.63
CA ALA A 109 4.46 9.89 0.54
C ALA A 109 4.03 9.11 1.78
N MET A 110 2.87 9.39 2.34
CA MET A 110 2.37 8.64 3.49
C MET A 110 0.87 8.43 3.42
N GLY A 111 0.40 7.40 4.11
CA GLY A 111 -1.02 7.13 4.18
C GLY A 111 -1.35 5.78 4.78
N THR A 112 -2.47 5.20 4.32
CA THR A 112 -3.04 3.99 4.93
C THR A 112 -3.17 2.84 3.95
N VAL A 113 -3.12 1.63 4.49
CA VAL A 113 -3.41 0.36 3.80
C VAL A 113 -4.51 -0.36 4.57
N ARG A 114 -5.52 -0.86 3.87
CA ARG A 114 -6.62 -1.65 4.44
C ARG A 114 -6.85 -2.91 3.61
N ASP A 115 -7.14 -4.01 4.27
CA ASP A 115 -7.71 -5.19 3.61
C ASP A 115 -9.17 -4.90 3.24
N ILE A 116 -9.53 -5.19 1.99
CA ILE A 116 -10.90 -5.06 1.49
C ILE A 116 -11.37 -6.35 0.81
N THR A 117 -10.71 -7.47 1.08
CA THR A 117 -10.94 -8.77 0.42
C THR A 117 -12.37 -9.26 0.66
N SER A 118 -12.80 -9.33 1.92
CA SER A 118 -14.14 -9.75 2.30
C SER A 118 -15.22 -8.90 1.63
N ARG A 119 -15.08 -7.55 1.67
CA ARG A 119 -15.97 -6.62 0.95
C ARG A 119 -16.01 -6.86 -0.57
N LYS A 120 -14.89 -7.18 -1.22
CA LYS A 120 -14.84 -7.43 -2.66
C LYS A 120 -15.49 -8.76 -3.03
N ILE A 121 -15.27 -9.81 -2.23
CA ILE A 121 -15.88 -11.12 -2.47
C ILE A 121 -17.39 -11.07 -2.29
N LEU A 122 -17.91 -10.32 -1.31
CA LEU A 122 -19.35 -10.19 -1.06
C LEU A 122 -20.11 -9.45 -2.19
N LEU A 123 -19.42 -8.64 -2.99
CA LEU A 123 -20.00 -7.82 -4.06
C LEU A 123 -19.82 -8.45 -5.46
N MET A 124 -19.24 -9.64 -5.54
CA MET A 124 -19.13 -10.45 -6.76
C MET A 124 -20.21 -11.52 -6.79
#